data_AF-A0A7C5IWQ3-F1
#
_entry.id   AF-A0A7C5IWQ3-F1
#
_cell.length_a   1.000
_cell.length_b   1.000
_cell.length_c   1.000
_cell.angle_alpha   90.00
_cell.angle_beta   90.00
_cell.angle_gamma   90.00
#
_symmetry.space_group_name_H-M   'P 1'
#
loop_
_entity.id
_entity.type
_entity.pdbx_description
1 polymer ?
#
loop_
_entity_poly.entity_id
_entity_poly.type
_entity_poly.pdbx_seq_one_letter_code
_entity_poly.pdbx_strand_id
1 'polypeptide(L)'
;MASTIKSMQVLVDDVGSFPLPDFVERKAFEKAYVMARAWIAEGKDPKDDEFLLKNFHNVVKVSFTAKCKAGLDAVNYPQHYDIRRQFTEVIRKAVERGTYIVDYGEAVIPEVVVIKDEAKRLCEELGME
;
A
#
# COMPACT_ATOMS: atom_id res chain seq x y z
N MET A 1 45.38 -19.16 12.21
CA MET A 1 44.00 -18.70 12.47
C MET A 1 43.49 -18.05 11.20
N ALA A 2 42.49 -18.63 10.54
CA ALA A 2 41.89 -18.02 9.35
C ALA A 2 40.84 -17.01 9.80
N SER A 3 41.06 -15.74 9.47
CA SER A 3 40.07 -14.67 9.62
C SER A 3 38.98 -14.90 8.58
N THR A 4 37.85 -15.47 8.98
CA THR A 4 36.65 -15.53 8.14
C THR A 4 36.17 -14.12 7.89
N ILE A 5 36.38 -13.61 6.68
CA ILE A 5 35.72 -12.40 6.20
C ILE A 5 34.22 -12.71 6.23
N LYS A 6 33.48 -12.11 7.17
CA LYS A 6 32.02 -12.09 7.11
C LYS A 6 31.66 -11.39 5.80
N SER A 7 31.20 -12.14 4.81
CA SER A 7 30.67 -11.53 3.58
C SER A 7 29.54 -10.60 4.00
N MET A 8 29.64 -9.32 3.68
CA MET A 8 28.55 -8.38 3.92
C MET A 8 27.38 -8.84 3.07
N GLN A 9 26.29 -9.26 3.72
CA GLN A 9 25.08 -9.66 3.00
C GLN A 9 24.52 -8.40 2.33
N VAL A 10 24.48 -8.42 1.00
CA VAL A 10 23.88 -7.34 0.23
C VAL A 10 22.36 -7.47 0.40
N LEU A 11 21.73 -6.45 0.95
CA LEU A 11 20.29 -6.35 1.05
C LEU A 11 19.74 -5.65 -0.20
N VAL A 12 18.61 -6.13 -0.69
CA VAL A 12 17.94 -5.68 -1.92
C VAL A 12 16.55 -5.15 -1.59
N ASP A 13 16.24 -3.97 -2.12
CA ASP A 13 14.94 -3.32 -2.09
C ASP A 13 14.67 -2.69 -3.47
N ASP A 14 13.47 -2.17 -3.67
CA ASP A 14 13.09 -1.30 -4.77
C ASP A 14 12.77 0.13 -4.29
N VAL A 15 12.45 1.03 -5.22
CA VAL A 15 12.27 2.46 -4.92
C VAL A 15 10.83 2.79 -4.42
N GLY A 16 9.90 1.83 -4.47
CA GLY A 16 8.52 2.03 -4.01
C GLY A 16 7.47 1.62 -5.04
N SER A 17 7.36 2.40 -6.10
CA SER A 17 6.25 2.24 -7.05
C SER A 17 6.27 0.91 -7.79
N PHE A 18 5.07 0.42 -8.07
CA PHE A 18 4.84 -0.79 -8.85
C PHE A 18 3.97 -0.46 -10.07
N PRO A 19 4.16 -1.14 -11.22
CA PRO A 19 3.28 -0.96 -12.35
C PRO A 19 1.83 -1.32 -11.99
N LEU A 20 0.89 -0.48 -12.40
CA LEU A 20 -0.53 -0.80 -12.27
C LEU A 20 -0.82 -2.06 -13.11
N PRO A 21 -1.49 -3.09 -12.56
CA PRO A 21 -1.84 -4.29 -13.31
C PRO A 21 -2.79 -4.01 -14.49
N ASP A 22 -2.63 -4.73 -15.59
CA ASP A 22 -3.38 -4.51 -16.83
C ASP A 22 -4.90 -4.80 -16.71
N PHE A 23 -5.31 -5.54 -15.68
CA PHE A 23 -6.72 -5.88 -15.44
C PHE A 23 -7.53 -4.74 -14.80
N VAL A 24 -6.91 -3.61 -14.45
CA VAL A 24 -7.59 -2.45 -13.87
C VAL A 24 -7.31 -1.18 -14.65
N GLU A 25 -8.35 -0.41 -14.95
CA GLU A 25 -8.20 0.89 -15.58
C GLU A 25 -7.69 1.94 -14.58
N ARG A 26 -6.79 2.83 -15.02
CA ARG A 26 -6.25 3.93 -14.20
C ARG A 26 -7.34 4.73 -13.48
N LYS A 27 -8.37 5.15 -14.22
CA LYS A 27 -9.47 5.95 -13.67
C LYS A 27 -10.30 5.19 -12.64
N ALA A 28 -10.50 3.88 -12.84
CA ALA A 28 -11.22 3.04 -11.89
C ALA A 28 -10.42 2.89 -10.60
N PHE A 29 -9.11 2.64 -10.70
CA PHE A 29 -8.22 2.57 -9.55
C PHE A 29 -8.19 3.89 -8.77
N GLU A 30 -8.01 5.02 -9.44
CA GLU A 30 -7.95 6.34 -8.77
C GLU A 30 -9.25 6.69 -8.04
N LYS A 31 -10.40 6.36 -8.63
CA LYS A 31 -11.71 6.51 -7.97
C LYS A 31 -11.82 5.58 -6.76
N ALA A 32 -11.49 4.31 -6.93
CA ALA A 32 -11.54 3.31 -5.86
C ALA A 32 -10.59 3.68 -4.71
N TYR A 33 -9.44 4.26 -5.01
CA TYR A 33 -8.48 4.73 -4.01
C TYR A 33 -9.07 5.78 -3.06
N VAL A 34 -9.66 6.84 -3.62
CA VAL A 34 -10.27 7.93 -2.84
C VAL A 34 -11.44 7.39 -2.02
N MET A 35 -12.26 6.52 -2.61
CA MET A 35 -13.37 5.87 -1.93
C MET A 35 -12.89 4.96 -0.78
N ALA A 36 -11.87 4.13 -1.01
CA ALA A 36 -11.28 3.26 0.00
C ALA A 36 -10.74 4.05 1.19
N ARG A 37 -10.07 5.19 0.94
CA ARG A 37 -9.62 6.09 2.02
C ARG A 37 -10.78 6.58 2.88
N ALA A 38 -11.85 7.07 2.25
CA ALA A 38 -13.02 7.56 2.97
C ALA A 38 -13.68 6.44 3.80
N TRP A 39 -13.81 5.25 3.22
CA TRP A 39 -14.35 4.08 3.91
C TRP A 39 -13.52 3.64 5.11
N ILE A 40 -12.20 3.55 4.95
CA ILE A 40 -11.31 3.19 6.05
C ILE A 40 -11.37 4.25 7.15
N ALA A 41 -11.45 5.53 6.80
CA ALA A 41 -11.62 6.62 7.77
C ALA A 41 -12.93 6.49 8.57
N GLU A 42 -13.97 5.89 7.98
CA GLU A 42 -15.24 5.56 8.64
C GLU A 42 -15.22 4.21 9.38
N GLY A 43 -14.08 3.50 9.40
CA GLY A 43 -13.93 2.19 10.03
C GLY A 43 -14.56 1.03 9.25
N LYS A 44 -14.83 1.21 7.96
CA LYS A 44 -15.37 0.17 7.07
C LYS A 44 -14.25 -0.60 6.38
N ASP A 45 -14.52 -1.87 6.06
CA ASP A 45 -13.60 -2.71 5.32
C ASP A 45 -13.81 -2.54 3.79
N PRO A 46 -12.79 -2.14 3.01
CA PRO A 46 -12.87 -2.09 1.54
C PRO A 46 -13.30 -3.38 0.87
N LYS A 47 -13.19 -4.54 1.53
CA LYS A 47 -13.68 -5.83 1.02
C LYS A 47 -15.21 -5.93 0.97
N ASP A 48 -15.92 -5.06 1.71
CA ASP A 48 -17.39 -5.09 1.79
C ASP A 48 -18.11 -4.43 0.59
N ASP A 49 -17.37 -3.80 -0.34
CA ASP A 49 -17.91 -3.29 -1.62
C ASP A 49 -17.20 -3.91 -2.81
N GLU A 50 -17.98 -4.39 -3.77
CA GLU A 50 -17.47 -5.09 -4.95
C GLU A 50 -16.56 -4.20 -5.80
N PHE A 51 -16.88 -2.90 -5.90
CA PHE A 51 -16.08 -1.96 -6.68
C PHE A 51 -14.70 -1.73 -6.04
N LEU A 52 -14.64 -1.55 -4.72
CA LEU A 52 -13.39 -1.42 -3.96
C LEU A 52 -12.60 -2.72 -3.89
N LEU A 53 -13.28 -3.85 -3.69
CA LEU A 53 -12.65 -5.16 -3.70
C LEU A 53 -11.91 -5.40 -5.02
N LYS A 54 -12.60 -5.16 -6.14
CA LYS A 54 -12.07 -5.38 -7.50
C LYS A 54 -11.00 -4.36 -7.88
N ASN A 55 -11.28 -3.06 -7.72
CA ASN A 55 -10.48 -1.99 -8.32
C ASN A 55 -9.43 -1.40 -7.38
N PHE A 56 -9.42 -1.78 -6.10
CA PHE A 56 -8.43 -1.30 -5.12
C PHE A 56 -7.80 -2.45 -4.34
N HIS A 57 -8.58 -3.21 -3.57
CA HIS A 57 -8.06 -4.24 -2.66
C HIS A 57 -7.25 -5.31 -3.42
N ASN A 58 -7.85 -5.95 -4.43
CA ASN A 58 -7.20 -7.00 -5.21
C ASN A 58 -5.99 -6.47 -5.99
N VAL A 59 -6.02 -5.21 -6.43
CA VAL A 59 -4.91 -4.56 -7.12
C VAL A 59 -3.71 -4.43 -6.19
N VAL A 60 -3.91 -3.87 -4.99
CA VAL A 60 -2.85 -3.72 -3.99
C VAL A 60 -2.31 -5.10 -3.57
N LYS A 61 -3.20 -6.06 -3.30
CA LYS A 61 -2.83 -7.42 -2.91
C LYS A 61 -1.96 -8.12 -3.96
N VAL A 62 -2.37 -8.08 -5.23
CA VAL A 62 -1.62 -8.74 -6.32
C VAL A 62 -0.24 -8.11 -6.47
N SER A 63 -0.13 -6.78 -6.46
CA SER A 63 1.15 -6.10 -6.60
C SER A 63 2.07 -6.31 -5.40
N PHE A 64 1.55 -6.25 -4.17
CA PHE A 64 2.34 -6.54 -2.98
C PHE A 64 2.83 -7.99 -2.96
N THR A 65 1.95 -8.94 -3.30
CA THR A 65 2.33 -10.37 -3.42
C THR A 65 3.43 -10.57 -4.46
N ALA A 66 3.36 -9.86 -5.59
CA ALA A 66 4.40 -9.92 -6.62
C ALA A 66 5.74 -9.38 -6.11
N LYS A 67 5.74 -8.28 -5.36
CA LYS A 67 6.96 -7.76 -4.71
C LYS A 67 7.55 -8.75 -3.70
N CYS A 68 6.73 -9.35 -2.83
CA CYS A 68 7.21 -10.38 -1.89
C CYS A 68 7.86 -11.57 -2.61
N LYS A 69 7.25 -12.03 -3.71
CA LYS A 69 7.77 -13.15 -4.50
C LYS A 69 9.01 -12.81 -5.34
N ALA A 70 9.36 -11.53 -5.48
CA ALA A 70 10.56 -11.10 -6.19
C ALA A 70 11.86 -11.32 -5.39
N GLY A 71 11.76 -11.68 -4.11
CA GLY A 71 12.93 -11.92 -3.25
C GLY A 71 13.58 -10.64 -2.74
N LEU A 72 12.82 -9.55 -2.58
CA LEU A 72 13.28 -8.33 -1.93
C LEU A 72 13.42 -8.57 -0.42
N ASP A 73 14.51 -8.08 0.18
CA ASP A 73 14.75 -8.15 1.62
C ASP A 73 13.88 -7.13 2.39
N ALA A 74 13.56 -6.00 1.76
CA ALA A 74 12.61 -5.02 2.26
C ALA A 74 11.50 -4.82 1.23
N VAL A 75 10.26 -5.12 1.60
CA VAL A 75 9.10 -4.97 0.71
C VAL A 75 8.30 -3.74 1.12
N ASN A 76 8.14 -2.80 0.20
CA ASN A 76 7.32 -1.61 0.38
C ASN A 76 5.92 -1.76 -0.28
N TYR A 77 5.02 -0.82 0.01
CA TYR A 77 3.69 -0.78 -0.59
C TYR A 77 3.76 -0.25 -2.05
N PRO A 78 2.85 -0.68 -2.94
CA PRO A 78 3.05 -0.53 -4.39
C PRO A 78 2.88 0.88 -4.97
N GLN A 79 2.47 1.89 -4.19
CA GLN A 79 2.35 3.30 -4.61
C GLN A 79 1.67 3.51 -5.98
N HIS A 80 0.56 2.83 -6.23
CA HIS A 80 -0.20 2.92 -7.48
C HIS A 80 -0.91 4.28 -7.67
N TYR A 81 -1.11 5.01 -6.59
CA TYR A 81 -1.79 6.31 -6.60
C TYR A 81 -0.80 7.46 -6.72
N ASP A 82 -1.25 8.61 -7.20
CA ASP A 82 -0.43 9.82 -7.25
C ASP A 82 0.01 10.20 -5.82
N ILE A 83 1.31 10.06 -5.55
CA ILE A 83 1.87 10.31 -4.22
C ILE A 83 1.69 11.77 -3.78
N ARG A 84 1.69 12.74 -4.69
CA ARG A 84 1.43 14.14 -4.33
C ARG A 84 -0.01 14.29 -3.87
N ARG A 85 -0.97 13.72 -4.61
CA ARG A 85 -2.39 13.73 -4.22
C ARG A 85 -2.64 12.96 -2.93
N GLN A 86 -1.94 11.84 -2.72
CA GLN A 86 -2.03 11.03 -1.51
C GLN A 86 -1.91 11.88 -0.24
N PHE A 87 -0.95 12.81 -0.19
CA PHE A 87 -0.74 13.69 0.96
C PHE A 87 -1.48 15.03 0.84
N THR A 88 -1.48 15.67 -0.33
CA THR A 88 -2.06 17.01 -0.47
C THR A 88 -3.57 17.04 -0.31
N GLU A 89 -4.30 15.97 -0.67
CA GLU A 89 -5.77 15.95 -0.54
C GLU A 89 -6.22 16.02 0.92
N VAL A 90 -5.54 15.33 1.84
CA VAL A 90 -5.88 15.36 3.28
C VAL A 90 -5.47 16.68 3.94
N ILE A 91 -4.34 17.25 3.52
CA ILE A 91 -3.92 18.58 3.96
C ILE A 91 -4.93 19.63 3.48
N ARG A 92 -5.37 19.55 2.22
CA ARG A 92 -6.34 20.50 1.66
C ARG A 92 -7.66 20.46 2.42
N LYS A 93 -8.16 19.26 2.74
CA LYS A 93 -9.36 19.09 3.58
C LYS A 93 -9.22 19.76 4.95
N ALA A 94 -8.08 19.62 5.61
CA ALA A 94 -7.81 20.29 6.88
C ALA A 94 -7.86 21.83 6.72
N VAL A 95 -7.21 22.35 5.68
CA VAL A 95 -7.18 23.79 5.38
C VAL A 95 -8.58 24.32 5.04
N GLU A 96 -9.38 23.57 4.29
CA GLU A 96 -10.78 23.90 3.98
C GLU A 96 -11.66 23.97 5.24
N ARG A 97 -11.32 23.21 6.29
CA ARG A 97 -11.95 23.30 7.62
C ARG A 97 -11.38 24.45 8.48
N GLY A 98 -10.40 25.20 7.99
CA GLY A 98 -9.76 26.31 8.70
C GLY A 98 -8.66 25.87 9.68
N THR A 99 -8.08 24.67 9.51
CA THR A 99 -7.00 24.15 10.36
C THR A 99 -5.81 23.67 9.53
N TYR A 100 -4.64 23.56 10.15
CA TYR A 100 -3.45 22.93 9.56
C TYR A 100 -3.18 21.53 10.12
N ILE A 101 -4.08 21.04 10.97
CA ILE A 101 -3.98 19.72 11.61
C ILE A 101 -4.90 18.76 10.87
N VAL A 102 -4.32 17.72 10.28
CA VAL A 102 -5.08 16.62 9.66
C VAL A 102 -5.66 15.74 10.75
N ASP A 103 -6.96 15.41 10.63
CA ASP A 103 -7.61 14.48 11.54
C ASP A 103 -6.98 13.09 11.43
N TYR A 104 -6.71 12.45 12.57
CA TYR A 104 -6.03 11.16 12.60
C TYR A 104 -6.74 10.09 11.76
N GLY A 105 -8.07 10.08 11.76
CA GLY A 105 -8.87 9.17 10.93
C GLY A 105 -8.72 9.40 9.42
N GLU A 106 -8.37 10.61 8.98
CA GLU A 106 -8.10 10.93 7.57
C GLU A 106 -6.63 10.70 7.18
N ALA A 107 -5.72 10.61 8.16
CA ALA A 107 -4.28 10.41 7.97
C ALA A 107 -3.93 8.93 7.66
N VAL A 108 -4.59 8.36 6.64
CA VAL A 108 -4.50 6.94 6.29
C VAL A 108 -3.85 6.77 4.91
N ILE A 109 -2.95 5.79 4.81
CA ILE A 109 -2.48 5.22 3.53
C ILE A 109 -3.27 3.92 3.30
N PRO A 110 -4.29 3.91 2.42
CA PRO A 110 -5.14 2.76 2.19
C PRO A 110 -4.37 1.48 1.84
N GLU A 111 -3.29 1.57 1.05
CA GLU A 111 -2.51 0.38 0.67
C GLU A 111 -1.92 -0.35 1.87
N VAL A 112 -1.47 0.40 2.88
CA VAL A 112 -0.88 -0.17 4.11
C VAL A 112 -1.93 -0.93 4.91
N VAL A 113 -3.19 -0.50 4.86
CA VAL A 113 -4.30 -1.19 5.53
C VAL A 113 -4.57 -2.54 4.87
N VAL A 114 -4.63 -2.58 3.54
CA VAL A 114 -4.75 -3.84 2.78
C VAL A 114 -3.56 -4.78 3.05
N ILE A 115 -2.35 -4.23 3.06
CA ILE A 115 -1.12 -5.00 3.28
C ILE A 115 -1.09 -5.57 4.69
N LYS A 116 -1.51 -4.83 5.71
CA LYS A 116 -1.51 -5.31 7.10
C LYS A 116 -2.33 -6.61 7.25
N ASP A 117 -3.46 -6.70 6.57
CA ASP A 117 -4.31 -7.89 6.57
C ASP A 117 -3.66 -9.07 5.82
N GLU A 118 -2.98 -8.79 4.70
CA GLU A 118 -2.40 -9.83 3.83
C GLU A 118 -0.99 -10.26 4.24
N ALA A 119 -0.23 -9.40 4.91
CA ALA A 119 1.18 -9.61 5.24
C ALA A 119 1.37 -10.83 6.14
N LYS A 120 0.50 -11.02 7.14
CA LYS A 120 0.56 -12.19 8.02
C LYS A 120 0.41 -13.49 7.22
N ARG A 121 -0.61 -13.57 6.38
CA ARG A 121 -0.87 -14.73 5.51
C ARG A 121 0.31 -15.00 4.57
N LEU A 122 0.87 -13.95 3.97
CA LEU A 122 2.00 -14.06 3.05
C LEU A 122 3.29 -14.49 3.74
N CYS A 123 3.57 -14.01 4.96
CA CYS A 123 4.73 -14.43 5.74
C CYS A 123 4.67 -15.94 6.04
N GLU A 124 3.50 -16.41 6.48
CA GLU A 124 3.24 -17.83 6.72
C GLU A 124 3.39 -18.68 5.44
N GLU A 125 2.87 -18.21 4.30
CA GLU A 125 2.95 -18.91 3.01
C GLU A 125 4.38 -18.94 2.43
N LEU A 126 5.17 -17.88 2.65
CA LEU A 126 6.51 -17.73 2.08
C LEU A 126 7.62 -18.22 3.01
N GLY A 127 7.30 -18.62 4.24
CA GLY A 127 8.28 -19.01 5.25
C GLY A 127 9.16 -17.85 5.70
N MET A 128 8.61 -16.64 5.69
CA MET A 128 9.26 -15.44 6.20
C MET A 128 8.91 -15.33 7.70
N GLU A 129 9.91 -15.43 8.58
CA GLU A 129 9.77 -15.25 10.04
C GLU A 129 9.93 -13.79 10.47
#